data_AF-A0A0H3ZPB9-F1
#
_entry.id   AF-A0A0H3ZPB9-F1
#
_cell.length_a   1.000
_cell.length_b   1.000
_cell.length_c   1.000
_cell.angle_alpha   90.00
_cell.angle_beta   90.00
_cell.angle_gamma   90.00
#
_symmetry.space_group_name_H-M   'P 1'
#
loop_
_entity.id
_entity.type
_entity.pdbx_description
1 polymer ?
#
loop_
_entity_poly.entity_id
_entity_poly.type
_entity_poly.pdbx_seq_one_letter_code
_entity_poly.pdbx_strand_id
1 'polypeptide(L)' 'MFKLPKRTIHYKGGFTMVSREDDPKYQCTSCYKPFFEDEVFIGAFLSKIECPNCQSALRILTDSEPLITK' A
#
# COMPACT_ATOMS: atom_id res chain seq x y z
N MET A 1 -3.12 5.84 24.23
CA MET A 1 -2.52 7.06 23.67
C MET A 1 -2.69 6.99 22.16
N PHE A 2 -3.57 7.80 21.56
CA PHE A 2 -3.79 7.78 20.11
C PHE A 2 -2.59 8.45 19.42
N LYS A 3 -1.86 7.71 18.57
CA LYS A 3 -0.81 8.30 17.74
C LYS A 3 -1.49 9.05 16.60
N LEU A 4 -1.32 10.38 16.56
CA LEU A 4 -1.79 11.20 15.44
C LEU A 4 -1.01 10.82 14.16
N PRO A 5 -1.67 10.86 12.99
CA PRO A 5 -0.97 10.69 11.72
C PRO A 5 0.07 11.80 11.52
N LYS A 6 1.27 11.42 11.06
CA LYS A 6 2.42 12.30 10.84
C LYS A 6 2.52 12.79 9.40
N ARG A 7 2.00 12.02 8.44
CA ARG A 7 2.06 12.35 7.01
C ARG A 7 0.87 11.81 6.23
N THR A 8 0.60 12.45 5.09
CA THR A 8 -0.40 12.04 4.10
C THR A 8 0.29 11.49 2.86
N ILE A 9 -0.15 10.32 2.39
CA ILE A 9 0.31 9.72 1.14
C ILE A 9 -0.82 9.82 0.12
N HIS A 10 -0.59 10.55 -0.96
CA HIS A 10 -1.52 10.68 -2.08
C HIS A 10 -1.31 9.56 -3.10
N TYR A 11 -2.39 9.03 -3.65
CA TYR A 11 -2.37 8.02 -4.71
C TYR A 11 -3.56 8.26 -5.66
N LYS A 12 -3.56 7.65 -6.85
CA LYS A 12 -4.60 7.90 -7.88
C LYS A 12 -6.05 7.72 -7.39
N GLY A 13 -6.27 6.84 -6.41
CA GLY A 13 -7.58 6.56 -5.81
C GLY A 13 -7.92 7.38 -4.55
N GLY A 14 -7.07 8.32 -4.11
CA GLY A 14 -7.32 9.14 -2.92
C GLY A 14 -6.07 9.42 -2.09
N PHE A 15 -6.20 9.35 -0.76
CA PHE A 15 -5.09 9.54 0.16
C PHE A 15 -5.21 8.64 1.39
N THR A 16 -4.08 8.33 2.02
CA THR A 16 -4.02 7.67 3.33
C THR A 16 -3.19 8.51 4.29
N MET A 17 -3.59 8.56 5.55
CA MET A 17 -2.90 9.28 6.61
C MET A 17 -2.22 8.28 7.53
N VAL A 18 -0.91 8.41 7.72
CA VAL A 18 -0.09 7.43 8.45
C VAL A 18 0.80 8.10 9.49
N SER A 19 1.08 7.40 10.59
CA SER A 19 1.98 7.87 11.67
C SER A 19 3.40 7.31 11.57
N ARG A 20 3.73 6.66 10.45
CA ARG A 20 5.02 6.01 10.15
C ARG A 20 5.84 6.77 9.12
N GLU A 21 7.15 6.54 9.17
CA GLU A 21 8.15 7.28 8.39
C GLU A 21 8.71 6.47 7.21
N ASP A 22 8.71 5.14 7.31
CA ASP A 22 9.05 4.25 6.21
C ASP A 22 8.00 4.31 5.09
N ASP A 23 8.38 3.91 3.88
CA ASP A 23 7.55 4.01 2.68
C ASP A 23 6.78 2.73 2.34
N PRO A 24 5.60 2.87 1.70
CA PRO A 24 4.86 1.71 1.25
C PRO A 24 5.68 0.90 0.24
N LYS A 25 5.55 -0.43 0.31
CA LYS A 25 6.25 -1.37 -0.59
C LYS A 25 5.35 -1.91 -1.68
N TYR A 26 4.04 -1.79 -1.50
CA TYR A 26 3.06 -2.35 -2.40
C TYR A 26 2.01 -1.31 -2.79
N GLN A 27 1.43 -1.44 -3.98
CA GLN A 27 0.25 -0.67 -4.39
C GLN A 27 -0.77 -1.60 -5.04
N CYS A 28 -2.05 -1.42 -4.70
CA CYS A 28 -3.12 -2.14 -5.38
C CYS A 28 -3.26 -1.71 -6.83
N THR A 29 -3.42 -2.66 -7.74
CA THR A 29 -3.64 -2.41 -9.16
C THR A 29 -5.05 -1.89 -9.49
N SER A 30 -6.01 -2.09 -8.58
CA SER A 30 -7.42 -1.71 -8.77
C SER A 30 -7.78 -0.42 -8.01
N CYS A 31 -7.65 -0.40 -6.68
CA CYS A 31 -8.00 0.76 -5.86
C CYS A 31 -6.84 1.75 -5.65
N TYR A 32 -5.65 1.45 -6.17
CA TYR A 32 -4.43 2.27 -6.05
C TYR A 32 -3.95 2.56 -4.63
N LYS A 33 -4.59 1.99 -3.60
CA LYS A 33 -4.18 2.17 -2.22
C LYS A 33 -2.77 1.58 -2.01
N PRO A 34 -1.83 2.35 -1.42
CA PRO A 34 -0.53 1.84 -1.01
C PRO A 34 -0.66 0.98 0.26
N PHE A 35 0.21 -0.01 0.36
CA PHE A 35 0.34 -0.89 1.53
C PHE A 35 1.79 -1.02 1.96
N PHE A 36 1.98 -1.11 3.27
CA PHE A 36 3.28 -1.36 3.87
C PHE A 36 3.57 -2.85 3.97
N GLU A 37 4.83 -3.21 4.18
CA GLU A 37 5.28 -4.60 4.18
C GLU A 37 4.57 -5.46 5.24
N ASP A 38 4.34 -4.89 6.42
CA ASP A 38 3.64 -5.52 7.54
C ASP A 38 2.12 -5.61 7.39
N GLU A 39 1.55 -4.87 6.43
CA GLU A 39 0.10 -4.90 6.14
C GLU A 39 -0.27 -6.00 5.13
N VAL A 40 0.73 -6.63 4.52
CA VAL A 40 0.57 -7.54 3.40
C VAL A 40 0.89 -8.95 3.86
N PHE A 41 -0.14 -9.80 3.93
CA PHE A 41 0.04 -11.19 4.31
C PHE A 41 0.28 -12.08 3.09
N ILE A 42 1.48 -12.62 2.97
CA ILE A 42 1.81 -13.64 1.97
C ILE A 42 1.46 -15.00 2.59
N GLY A 43 0.25 -15.48 2.35
CA GLY A 43 -0.14 -16.81 2.80
C GLY A 43 0.70 -17.87 2.09
N ALA A 44 1.24 -18.84 2.84
CA ALA A 44 2.07 -19.94 2.31
C ALA A 44 1.39 -20.77 1.18
N PHE A 45 0.07 -20.63 1.02
CA PHE A 45 -0.74 -21.34 0.03
C PHE A 45 -1.16 -20.48 -1.17
N LEU A 46 -1.11 -19.14 -1.03
CA LEU A 46 -1.52 -18.20 -2.07
C LEU A 46 -0.27 -17.63 -2.71
N SER A 47 0.02 -18.07 -3.94
CA SER A 47 1.14 -17.57 -4.77
C SER A 47 0.98 -16.10 -5.18
N LYS A 48 0.00 -15.39 -4.61
CA LYS A 48 -0.39 -14.03 -4.99
C LYS A 48 -0.60 -13.19 -3.74
N ILE A 49 -0.02 -12.00 -3.80
CA ILE A 49 -0.19 -10.97 -2.80
C ILE A 49 -1.51 -10.24 -3.08
N GLU A 50 -2.51 -10.46 -2.23
CA GLU A 50 -3.85 -9.86 -2.37
C GLU A 50 -3.96 -8.55 -1.60
N CYS A 51 -4.65 -7.58 -2.20
CA CYS A 51 -4.92 -6.28 -1.59
C CYS A 51 -5.84 -6.44 -0.37
N PRO A 52 -5.42 -6.05 0.85
CA PRO A 52 -6.25 -6.13 2.04
C PRO A 52 -7.58 -5.36 1.95
N ASN A 53 -7.67 -4.37 1.06
CA ASN A 53 -8.85 -3.51 0.91
C ASN A 53 -9.88 -4.03 -0.11
N CYS A 54 -9.44 -4.72 -1.17
CA CYS A 54 -10.34 -5.09 -2.29
C CYS A 54 -9.99 -6.41 -2.98
N GLN A 55 -9.07 -7.20 -2.41
CA GLN A 55 -8.64 -8.53 -2.86
C GLN A 55 -8.03 -8.58 -4.28
N SER A 56 -7.93 -7.46 -4.97
CA SER A 56 -7.21 -7.35 -6.24
C SER A 56 -5.70 -7.53 -6.06
N ALA A 57 -4.97 -7.76 -7.16
CA ALA A 57 -3.53 -7.95 -7.11
C ALA A 57 -2.77 -6.70 -6.60
N LEU A 58 -1.75 -6.91 -5.78
CA LEU A 58 -0.76 -5.90 -5.42
C LEU A 58 0.42 -5.93 -6.39
N ARG A 59 0.94 -4.75 -6.74
CA ARG A 59 2.24 -4.58 -7.42
C ARG A 59 3.29 -4.11 -6.42
N ILE A 60 4.54 -4.44 -6.68
CA ILE A 60 5.68 -3.96 -5.89
C ILE A 60 6.04 -2.54 -6.33
N LEU A 61 6.40 -1.68 -5.38
CA LEU A 61 6.90 -0.35 -5.65
C LEU A 61 8.43 -0.40 -5.73
N THR A 62 8.97 0.11 -6.84
CA THR A 62 10.41 0.25 -7.09
C THR A 62 10.71 1.65 -7.62
N ASP A 63 11.98 2.01 -7.73
CA ASP A 63 12.37 3.32 -8.30
C ASP A 63 11.92 3.48 -9.76
N SER A 64 11.86 2.37 -10.52
CA SER A 64 11.37 2.36 -11.90
C SER A 64 9.85 2.32 -12.00
N GLU A 65 9.17 1.80 -10.98
CA GLU A 65 7.71 1.68 -10.92
C GLU A 65 7.18 2.35 -9.64
N PRO A 66 7.31 3.69 -9.53
CA PRO A 66 6.96 4.42 -8.32
C PRO A 66 5.46 4.44 -8.08
N LEU A 67 5.03 4.92 -6.91
CA LEU A 67 3.62 5.04 -6.55
C LEU A 67 2.81 5.80 -7.62
N ILE A 68 1.70 5.23 -8.07
CA ILE A 68 0.81 5.89 -9.03
C ILE A 68 -0.02 6.93 -8.27
N THR A 69 0.19 8.21 -8.60
CA THR A 69 -0.42 9.35 -7.92
C THR A 69 -1.46 10.11 -8.75
N LYS A 70 -1.53 9.88 -10.06
CA LYS A 70 -2.46 10.52 -11.01
C LYS A 70 -3.00 9.49 -12.00
#